data_AF-A0A3C0Q6J8-F1
#
_entry.id   AF-A0A3C0Q6J8-F1
#
_cell.length_a   1.000
_cell.length_b   1.000
_cell.length_c   1.000
_cell.angle_alpha   90.00
_cell.angle_beta   90.00
_cell.angle_gamma   90.00
#
_symmetry.space_group_name_H-M   'P 1'
#
loop_
_entity.id
_entity.type
_entity.pdbx_description
1 polymer ?
#
loop_
_entity_poly.entity_id
_entity_poly.type
_entity_poly.pdbx_seq_one_letter_code
_entity_poly.pdbx_strand_id
1 'polypeptide(L)'
;FNREVTDNLFGEKMMKRFMHLGEPHGPSVRAGHANIHYHLDYIGYLTEKRNWLAGSDLSLADIAAAAHLSTVDYIGDVPWEDHPGARDWYARIKSRPSFRDILGERIPGFAPSRHYENVDF
;
A
#
# COMPACT_ATOMS: atom_id res chain seq x y z
N PHE A 1 -3.44 -8.02 6.75
CA PHE A 1 -2.94 -7.29 5.55
C PHE A 1 -2.55 -8.21 4.39
N ASN A 2 -1.39 -8.91 4.37
CA ASN A 2 -0.92 -9.62 3.17
C ASN A 2 -1.98 -10.53 2.50
N ARG A 3 -2.51 -11.50 3.25
CA ARG A 3 -3.51 -12.47 2.75
C ARG A 3 -4.85 -11.84 2.38
N GLU A 4 -5.18 -10.70 2.97
CA GLU A 4 -6.51 -10.08 2.86
C GLU A 4 -6.56 -9.00 1.79
N VAL A 5 -5.42 -8.39 1.49
CA VAL A 5 -5.28 -7.21 0.63
C VAL A 5 -4.20 -7.44 -0.42
N THR A 6 -2.94 -7.62 -0.04
CA THR A 6 -1.82 -7.70 -1.00
C THR A 6 -1.96 -8.87 -1.97
N ASP A 7 -2.20 -10.09 -1.47
CA ASP A 7 -2.39 -11.27 -2.31
C ASP A 7 -3.64 -11.13 -3.19
N ASN A 8 -4.72 -10.54 -2.64
CA ASN A 8 -6.00 -10.35 -3.32
C ASN A 8 -5.98 -9.27 -4.40
N LEU A 9 -5.13 -8.24 -4.26
CA LEU A 9 -5.03 -7.12 -5.20
C LEU A 9 -3.81 -7.26 -6.09
N PHE A 10 -2.60 -7.13 -5.52
CA PHE A 10 -1.36 -7.21 -6.26
C PHE A 10 -1.09 -8.62 -6.78
N GLY A 11 -1.34 -9.64 -5.95
CA GLY A 11 -1.20 -11.04 -6.35
C GLY A 11 -2.08 -11.37 -7.57
N GLU A 12 -3.36 -11.00 -7.49
CA GLU A 12 -4.34 -11.25 -8.55
C GLU A 12 -4.11 -10.38 -9.81
N LYS A 13 -3.95 -9.06 -9.66
CA LYS A 13 -3.92 -8.11 -10.79
C LYS A 13 -2.55 -7.97 -11.44
N MET A 14 -1.47 -8.21 -10.70
CA MET A 14 -0.11 -8.07 -11.21
C MET A 14 0.64 -9.39 -11.24
N MET A 15 0.80 -10.09 -10.12
CA MET A 15 1.68 -11.27 -10.06
C MET A 15 1.20 -12.40 -10.96
N LYS A 16 -0.10 -12.70 -11.01
CA LYS A 16 -0.62 -13.71 -11.94
C LYS A 16 -0.34 -13.37 -13.40
N ARG A 17 -0.48 -12.09 -13.78
CA ARG A 17 -0.15 -11.64 -15.14
C ARG A 17 1.35 -11.74 -15.42
N PHE A 18 2.19 -11.30 -14.49
CA PHE A 18 3.64 -11.36 -14.61
C PHE A 18 4.15 -12.81 -14.72
N MET A 19 3.59 -13.72 -13.92
CA MET A 19 3.97 -15.14 -13.88
C MET A 19 3.18 -16.02 -14.86
N HIS A 20 2.29 -15.46 -15.68
CA HIS A 20 1.43 -16.20 -16.62
C HIS A 20 0.56 -17.30 -15.96
N LEU A 21 0.01 -17.02 -14.77
CA LEU A 21 -0.80 -17.95 -13.97
C LEU A 21 -2.32 -17.85 -14.27
N GLY A 22 -2.69 -17.24 -15.39
CA GLY A 22 -4.07 -17.04 -15.80
C GLY A 22 -4.69 -15.74 -15.30
N GLU A 23 -6.02 -15.67 -15.40
CA GLU A 23 -6.79 -14.45 -15.15
C GLU A 23 -7.00 -14.16 -13.66
N PRO A 24 -7.15 -12.86 -13.26
CA PRO A 24 -7.48 -12.48 -11.90
C PRO A 24 -8.80 -13.10 -11.42
N HIS A 25 -8.82 -13.57 -10.17
CA HIS A 25 -10.03 -14.06 -9.54
C HIS A 25 -10.87 -12.90 -9.00
N GLY A 26 -11.93 -12.53 -9.73
CA GLY A 26 -12.78 -11.38 -9.44
C GLY A 26 -13.30 -11.30 -7.99
N PRO A 27 -13.80 -12.39 -7.36
CA PRO A 27 -14.20 -12.37 -5.96
C PRO A 27 -13.06 -12.01 -4.99
N SER A 28 -11.83 -12.48 -5.25
CA SER A 28 -10.65 -12.13 -4.42
C SER A 28 -10.33 -10.65 -4.53
N VAL A 29 -10.34 -10.10 -5.75
CA VAL A 29 -10.08 -8.67 -6.00
C VAL A 29 -11.12 -7.80 -5.28
N ARG A 30 -12.41 -8.16 -5.36
CA ARG A 30 -13.47 -7.44 -4.62
C ARG A 30 -13.28 -7.52 -3.11
N ALA A 31 -12.88 -8.68 -2.58
CA ALA A 31 -12.56 -8.82 -1.17
C ALA A 31 -11.35 -7.96 -0.76
N GLY A 32 -10.31 -7.89 -1.61
CA GLY A 32 -9.15 -7.03 -1.39
C GLY A 32 -9.53 -5.55 -1.27
N HIS A 33 -10.34 -5.05 -2.21
CA HIS A 33 -10.86 -3.68 -2.17
C HIS A 33 -11.75 -3.42 -0.95
N ALA A 34 -12.57 -4.37 -0.53
CA ALA A 34 -13.38 -4.20 0.68
C ALA A 34 -12.53 -4.18 1.96
N ASN A 35 -11.56 -5.10 2.06
CA ASN A 35 -10.75 -5.29 3.25
C ASN A 35 -9.77 -4.14 3.50
N ILE A 36 -9.25 -3.49 2.46
CA ILE A 36 -8.21 -2.46 2.62
C ILE A 36 -8.71 -1.27 3.46
N HIS A 37 -10.00 -0.90 3.36
CA HIS A 37 -10.57 0.21 4.13
C HIS A 37 -10.40 -0.03 5.64
N TYR A 38 -10.74 -1.21 6.14
CA TYR A 38 -10.60 -1.53 7.57
C TYR A 38 -9.14 -1.40 8.06
N HIS A 39 -8.18 -1.81 7.24
CA HIS A 39 -6.76 -1.69 7.60
C HIS A 39 -6.29 -0.23 7.60
N LEU A 40 -6.75 0.58 6.65
CA LEU A 40 -6.43 2.01 6.58
C LEU A 40 -7.07 2.80 7.73
N ASP A 41 -8.35 2.52 8.05
CA ASP A 41 -9.03 3.09 9.20
C ASP A 41 -8.25 2.79 10.49
N TYR A 42 -7.78 1.55 10.64
CA TYR A 42 -7.00 1.15 11.81
C TYR A 42 -5.63 1.84 11.88
N ILE A 43 -4.93 2.01 10.75
CA ILE A 43 -3.71 2.81 10.69
C ILE A 43 -4.01 4.26 11.10
N GLY A 44 -5.06 4.86 10.55
CA GLY A 44 -5.53 6.20 10.92
C GLY A 44 -5.72 6.33 12.42
N TYR A 45 -6.53 5.44 13.01
CA TYR A 45 -6.78 5.36 14.46
C TYR A 45 -5.50 5.28 15.29
N LEU A 46 -4.53 4.45 14.90
CA LEU A 46 -3.26 4.35 15.63
C LEU A 46 -2.48 5.66 15.60
N THR A 47 -2.50 6.35 14.47
CA THR A 47 -1.74 7.59 14.22
C THR A 47 -2.38 8.85 14.80
N GLU A 48 -3.65 8.79 15.23
CA GLU A 48 -4.29 9.90 15.98
C GLU A 48 -3.62 10.14 17.33
N LYS A 49 -3.11 9.09 17.97
CA LYS A 49 -2.55 9.14 19.34
C LYS A 49 -1.05 8.85 19.39
N ARG A 50 -0.45 8.48 18.26
CA ARG A 50 0.95 8.04 18.17
C ARG A 50 1.61 8.68 16.97
N ASN A 51 2.91 8.96 17.10
CA ASN A 51 3.69 9.49 15.98
C ASN A 51 3.87 8.44 14.88
N TRP A 52 4.02 7.17 15.27
CA TRP A 52 4.25 5.99 14.42
C TRP A 52 3.39 4.82 14.90
N LEU A 53 3.22 3.77 14.08
CA LEU A 53 2.24 2.71 14.34
C LEU A 53 2.44 2.04 15.71
N ALA A 54 3.70 1.82 16.11
CA ALA A 54 4.03 1.16 17.36
C ALA A 54 4.27 2.12 18.55
N GLY A 55 4.26 3.44 18.35
CA GLY A 55 4.50 4.39 19.44
C GLY A 55 5.10 5.73 19.00
N SER A 56 6.02 6.25 19.79
CA SER A 56 6.69 7.55 19.58
C SER A 56 7.72 7.52 18.46
N ASP A 57 8.31 6.35 18.18
CA ASP A 57 9.47 6.17 17.32
C ASP A 57 9.16 5.24 16.15
N LEU A 58 9.83 5.49 15.02
CA LEU A 58 9.71 4.69 13.82
C LEU A 58 10.16 3.25 14.11
N SER A 59 9.37 2.28 13.67
CA SER A 59 9.59 0.88 14.00
C SER A 59 9.43 -0.05 12.79
N LEU A 60 9.70 -1.33 13.00
CA LEU A 60 9.41 -2.37 12.00
C LEU A 60 7.92 -2.47 11.66
N ALA A 61 7.01 -2.04 12.54
CA ALA A 61 5.59 -2.01 12.23
C ALA A 61 5.29 -1.05 11.08
N ASP A 62 5.93 0.13 11.09
CA ASP A 62 5.77 1.14 10.04
C ASP A 62 6.36 0.66 8.72
N ILE A 63 7.56 0.06 8.77
CA ILE A 63 8.24 -0.48 7.59
C ILE A 63 7.41 -1.59 6.94
N ALA A 64 6.90 -2.53 7.74
CA ALA A 64 6.08 -3.63 7.25
C ALA A 64 4.77 -3.14 6.60
N ALA A 65 4.07 -2.21 7.26
CA ALA A 65 2.84 -1.64 6.73
C ALA A 65 3.11 -0.85 5.43
N ALA A 66 4.15 -0.01 5.42
CA ALA A 66 4.49 0.81 4.26
C ALA A 66 4.96 -0.03 3.07
N ALA A 67 5.66 -1.14 3.27
CA ALA A 67 6.05 -2.05 2.20
C ALA A 67 4.82 -2.68 1.52
N HIS A 68 3.86 -3.16 2.31
CA HIS A 68 2.62 -3.70 1.76
C HIS A 68 1.79 -2.63 1.05
N LEU A 69 1.69 -1.42 1.62
CA LEU A 69 0.94 -0.32 1.00
C LEU A 69 1.61 0.18 -0.27
N SER A 70 2.93 0.34 -0.32
CA SER A 70 3.68 0.67 -1.54
C SER A 70 3.40 -0.33 -2.67
N THR A 71 3.37 -1.62 -2.36
CA THR A 71 3.06 -2.65 -3.35
C THR A 71 1.66 -2.47 -3.96
N VAL A 72 0.66 -2.14 -3.14
CA VAL A 72 -0.73 -1.93 -3.59
C VAL A 72 -0.89 -0.55 -4.25
N ASP A 73 -0.16 0.46 -3.78
CA ASP A 73 -0.12 1.82 -4.30
C ASP A 73 0.48 1.87 -5.71
N TYR A 74 1.46 1.00 -5.98
CA TYR A 74 2.06 0.84 -7.30
C TYR A 74 0.98 0.53 -8.36
N ILE A 75 -0.02 -0.29 -8.03
CA ILE A 75 -1.13 -0.62 -8.94
C ILE A 75 -2.34 0.32 -8.79
N GLY A 76 -2.25 1.32 -7.92
CA GLY A 76 -3.26 2.38 -7.75
C GLY A 76 -4.53 1.95 -7.01
N ASP A 77 -4.46 0.91 -6.19
CA ASP A 77 -5.63 0.34 -5.51
C ASP A 77 -5.79 0.77 -4.05
N VAL A 78 -4.98 1.72 -3.57
CA VAL A 78 -5.14 2.27 -2.22
C VAL A 78 -6.08 3.47 -2.26
N PRO A 79 -7.23 3.45 -1.56
CA PRO A 79 -8.21 4.53 -1.56
C PRO A 79 -7.81 5.66 -0.60
N TRP A 80 -6.69 6.35 -0.85
CA TRP A 80 -6.12 7.35 0.07
C TRP A 80 -7.07 8.49 0.45
N GLU A 81 -7.92 8.94 -0.49
CA GLU A 81 -8.87 10.04 -0.26
C GLU A 81 -9.90 9.74 0.84
N ASP A 82 -10.24 8.46 1.04
CA ASP A 82 -11.19 8.05 2.07
C ASP A 82 -10.53 7.94 3.46
N HIS A 83 -9.19 7.98 3.52
CA HIS A 83 -8.40 7.63 4.73
C HIS A 83 -7.28 8.64 5.02
N PRO A 84 -7.62 9.91 5.34
CA PRO A 84 -6.63 10.99 5.48
C PRO A 84 -5.55 10.72 6.55
N GLY A 85 -5.91 10.13 7.70
CA GLY A 85 -4.93 9.81 8.75
C GLY A 85 -3.87 8.80 8.28
N ALA A 86 -4.29 7.79 7.52
CA ALA A 86 -3.37 6.82 6.93
C ALA A 86 -2.53 7.44 5.80
N ARG A 87 -3.13 8.31 4.98
CA ARG A 87 -2.42 9.06 3.93
C ARG A 87 -1.31 9.93 4.53
N ASP A 88 -1.59 10.69 5.58
CA ASP A 88 -0.62 11.57 6.23
C ASP A 88 0.54 10.79 6.89
N TRP A 89 0.23 9.63 7.51
CA TRP A 89 1.27 8.72 8.00
C TRP A 89 2.12 8.15 6.85
N TYR A 90 1.49 7.70 5.76
CA TYR A 90 2.21 7.11 4.63
C TYR A 90 3.08 8.15 3.91
N ALA A 91 2.60 9.39 3.73
CA ALA A 91 3.38 10.50 3.17
C ALA A 91 4.66 10.78 4.00
N ARG A 92 4.57 10.72 5.34
CA ARG A 92 5.74 10.84 6.23
C ARG A 92 6.75 9.71 6.03
N ILE A 93 6.31 8.47 5.81
CA ILE A 93 7.20 7.34 5.50
C ILE A 93 7.83 7.49 4.11
N LYS A 94 6.99 7.80 3.11
CA LYS A 94 7.36 7.93 1.69
C LYS A 94 8.39 9.04 1.44
N SER A 95 8.35 10.10 2.25
CA SER A 95 9.31 11.21 2.18
C SER A 95 10.70 10.89 2.72
N ARG A 96 10.91 9.72 3.33
CA ARG A 96 12.20 9.36 3.94
C ARG A 96 13.22 8.97 2.86
N PRO A 97 14.52 9.30 3.01
CA PRO A 97 15.55 8.93 2.04
C PRO A 97 15.62 7.42 1.76
N SER A 98 15.35 6.58 2.76
CA SER A 98 15.33 5.12 2.63
C SER A 98 14.21 4.58 1.72
N PHE A 99 13.17 5.39 1.45
CA PHE A 99 12.05 5.00 0.60
C PHE A 99 12.29 5.37 -0.87
N ARG A 100 13.27 6.23 -1.16
CA ARG A 100 13.51 6.77 -2.50
C ARG A 100 13.74 5.67 -3.54
N ASP A 101 14.53 4.66 -3.20
CA ASP A 101 14.86 3.58 -4.12
C ASP A 101 13.60 2.75 -4.47
N ILE A 102 12.72 2.53 -3.50
CA ILE A 102 11.42 1.84 -3.69
C ILE A 102 10.50 2.62 -4.65
N LEU A 103 10.50 3.95 -4.58
CA LEU A 103 9.72 4.78 -5.52
C LEU A 103 10.31 4.78 -6.93
N GLY A 104 11.61 4.54 -7.05
CA GLY A 104 12.31 4.40 -8.32
C GLY A 104 12.10 3.04 -8.99
N GLU A 105 11.58 2.03 -8.28
CA GLU A 105 11.38 0.70 -8.85
C GLU A 105 10.38 0.72 -10.00
N ARG A 106 10.67 -0.09 -11.02
CA ARG A 106 9.82 -0.29 -12.19
C ARG A 106 9.73 -1.76 -12.50
N ILE A 107 8.51 -2.22 -12.72
CA ILE A 107 8.22 -3.58 -13.14
C ILE A 107 8.06 -3.59 -14.67
N PRO A 108 8.88 -4.34 -15.42
CA PRO A 108 8.80 -4.38 -16.88
C PRO A 108 7.38 -4.70 -17.38
N GLY A 109 6.84 -3.84 -18.23
CA GLY A 109 5.48 -3.99 -18.77
C GLY A 109 4.36 -3.46 -17.87
N PHE A 110 4.67 -2.90 -16.70
CA PHE A 110 3.70 -2.34 -15.77
C PHE A 110 4.12 -0.95 -15.30
N ALA A 111 3.42 0.08 -15.78
CA ALA A 111 3.59 1.43 -15.28
C ALA A 111 2.96 1.57 -13.88
N PRO A 112 3.62 2.26 -12.94
CA PRO A 112 3.02 2.55 -11.65
C PRO A 112 1.85 3.52 -11.77
N SER A 113 1.06 3.63 -10.70
CA SER A 113 0.03 4.66 -10.56
C SER A 113 0.63 6.07 -10.69
N ARG A 114 -0.15 7.04 -11.16
CA ARG A 114 0.34 8.40 -11.44
C ARG A 114 0.90 9.12 -10.22
N HIS A 115 0.44 8.75 -9.03
CA HIS A 115 0.86 9.34 -7.76
C HIS A 115 1.88 8.49 -7.00
N TYR A 116 2.29 7.33 -7.55
CA TYR A 116 3.20 6.42 -6.86
C TYR A 116 4.51 7.08 -6.46
N GLU A 117 5.07 7.98 -7.28
CA GLU A 117 6.30 8.71 -6.96
C GLU A 117 6.06 10.06 -6.28
N ASN A 118 4.83 10.55 -6.30
CA ASN A 118 4.49 11.82 -5.67
C ASN A 118 4.44 11.65 -4.15
N VAL A 119 5.18 12.47 -3.41
CA VAL A 119 5.15 12.48 -1.93
C VAL A 119 3.98 13.30 -1.39
N ASP A 120 3.45 14.23 -2.18
CA ASP A 120 2.33 15.14 -1.85
C ASP A 120 1.01 14.66 -2.50
N PHE A 121 0.76 13.36 -2.46
CA PHE A 121 -0.39 12.71 -3.11
C PHE A 121 -1.66 12.72 -2.24
#